data_AF-A0A813E2A0-F1
#
_entry.id   AF-A0A813E2A0-F1
#
_cell.length_a   1.000
_cell.length_b   1.000
_cell.length_c   1.000
_cell.angle_alpha   90.00
_cell.angle_beta   90.00
_cell.angle_gamma   90.00
#
_symmetry.space_group_name_H-M   'P 1'
#
loop_
_entity.id
_entity.type
_entity.pdbx_description
1 polymer ?
#
loop_
_entity_poly.entity_id
_entity_poly.type
_entity_poly.pdbx_seq_one_letter_code
_entity_poly.pdbx_strand_id
1 'polypeptide(L)'
;MRALRHPASAALGGSGHSWRLFASQASLLHTTCAQKRRTPPGPRDFAAGLGLAAALAAYCASADGPARCDGPAPADIKLVTYNVLSPKLAPPNHFPKCAPEDLDKANRLPKILARLREDVADGRIIALQEVDLEWAGQLHVFFAEQDYAVVFAQYGNQHSGYMGVMLAWPRTAFEALDVDISKLADTAPKGVWPKAERSTLNRFGMFTYQGMKEVLGCSPPDFNDRSDGEWRLAQSRANEAIFVRLRQRSAPLSRSFVVGTYHMPCLFGTTEKVRAVNITSQLLLGRLSSFAAGDPVALMGDFNMKPATSSYQLFSNGGSLSGVTQGLSASDVTDGSLLPEVRGFDRLPGVPLPGGLDSAYNKFYGKEPLFTNFAVSSFNPAPFVETLDYIWFSRGQFSVVACQQLPTSKEEVNGPFPNKTEPSDHLPLHATLRMG
;
A
#
# COMPACT_ATOMS: atom_id res chain seq x y z
N MET A 1 46.25 30.53 50.50
CA MET A 1 46.59 31.80 49.81
C MET A 1 45.48 32.11 48.82
N ARG A 2 44.90 33.32 48.97
CA ARG A 2 43.97 34.13 48.11
C ARG A 2 43.23 33.43 46.96
N ALA A 3 41.89 33.31 46.94
CA ALA A 3 40.81 34.32 46.89
C ALA A 3 40.88 35.20 45.63
N LEU A 4 39.83 35.30 44.81
CA LEU A 4 38.68 36.24 44.87
C LEU A 4 37.87 36.04 43.55
N ARG A 5 36.58 36.37 43.33
CA ARG A 5 35.36 36.71 44.09
C ARG A 5 34.24 36.85 43.04
N HIS A 6 33.05 36.34 43.34
CA HIS A 6 31.76 36.82 42.79
C HIS A 6 31.44 38.22 43.41
N PRO A 7 30.54 39.04 42.83
CA PRO A 7 29.10 38.89 43.10
C PRO A 7 28.11 39.31 42.01
N ALA A 8 26.87 38.87 42.24
CA ALA A 8 25.62 39.19 41.56
C ALA A 8 25.04 40.56 41.97
N SER A 9 24.05 41.04 41.21
CA SER A 9 22.89 41.75 41.78
C SER A 9 21.65 41.57 40.90
N ALA A 10 20.56 41.18 41.54
CA ALA A 10 19.18 41.23 41.05
C ALA A 10 18.61 42.65 41.16
N ALA A 11 17.52 42.96 40.44
CA ALA A 11 16.23 43.42 41.00
C ALA A 11 15.31 44.16 40.00
N LEU A 12 14.05 43.71 39.99
CA LEU A 12 12.79 44.48 39.98
C LEU A 12 12.29 45.20 38.70
N GLY A 13 11.14 44.71 38.22
CA GLY A 13 9.89 45.51 38.28
C GLY A 13 9.28 46.01 36.98
N GLY A 14 8.00 45.68 36.75
CA GLY A 14 7.04 46.65 36.23
C GLY A 14 6.25 46.27 34.97
N SER A 15 4.91 46.19 35.14
CA SER A 15 3.82 46.45 34.16
C SER A 15 3.85 45.69 32.82
N GLY A 16 2.92 44.78 32.52
CA GLY A 16 1.48 45.07 32.39
C GLY A 16 1.22 45.77 31.05
N HIS A 17 0.52 45.12 30.11
CA HIS A 17 -0.50 45.68 29.20
C HIS A 17 -1.05 44.55 28.31
N SER A 18 -2.33 44.26 28.53
CA SER A 18 -3.26 43.45 27.73
C SER A 18 -3.68 44.23 26.49
N TRP A 19 -3.72 43.61 25.30
CA TRP A 19 -4.67 43.99 24.23
C TRP A 19 -5.02 42.82 23.28
N ARG A 20 -6.23 42.26 23.49
CA ARG A 20 -7.34 42.05 22.51
C ARG A 20 -7.04 41.33 21.18
N LEU A 21 -7.58 40.12 20.92
CA LEU A 21 -8.95 39.86 20.40
C LEU A 21 -9.43 40.88 19.36
N PHE A 22 -9.41 40.48 18.08
CA PHE A 22 -10.34 40.98 17.07
C PHE A 22 -10.99 39.80 16.33
N ALA A 23 -12.26 39.60 16.64
CA ALA A 23 -13.24 39.04 15.73
C ALA A 23 -13.96 40.22 15.05
N SER A 24 -14.14 40.17 13.74
CA SER A 24 -15.24 40.86 13.05
C SER A 24 -15.44 40.15 11.70
N GLN A 25 -16.50 39.36 11.59
CA GLN A 25 -17.82 39.76 11.06
C GLN A 25 -17.96 39.45 9.57
N ALA A 26 -18.98 38.64 9.32
CA ALA A 26 -19.59 38.37 8.05
C ALA A 26 -20.10 39.65 7.39
N SER A 27 -20.10 39.67 6.06
CA SER A 27 -21.06 40.49 5.32
C SER A 27 -21.65 39.66 4.20
N LEU A 28 -22.96 39.43 4.34
CA LEU A 28 -23.86 39.05 3.26
C LEU A 28 -23.84 40.13 2.18
N LEU A 29 -23.87 39.71 0.92
CA LEU A 29 -24.35 40.54 -0.19
C LEU A 29 -25.41 39.76 -0.96
N HIS A 30 -26.67 40.12 -0.68
CA HIS A 30 -27.81 39.95 -1.56
C HIS A 30 -27.73 41.01 -2.67
N THR A 31 -27.80 40.61 -3.93
CA THR A 31 -28.26 41.50 -5.02
C THR A 31 -29.12 40.74 -6.02
N THR A 32 -30.41 41.06 -5.91
CA THR A 32 -31.55 41.02 -6.82
C THR A 32 -31.36 40.76 -8.33
N CYS A 33 -32.14 39.78 -8.79
CA CYS A 33 -32.99 39.70 -9.98
C CYS A 33 -32.99 40.88 -11.00
N ALA A 34 -32.77 40.55 -12.28
CA ALA A 34 -33.37 41.25 -13.42
C ALA A 34 -33.62 40.28 -14.59
N GLN A 35 -34.83 39.71 -14.64
CA GLN A 35 -35.40 39.07 -15.81
C GLN A 35 -35.67 40.12 -16.91
N LYS A 36 -35.08 39.96 -18.09
CA LYS A 36 -35.58 40.60 -19.32
C LYS A 36 -36.30 39.57 -20.18
N ARG A 37 -37.62 39.69 -20.21
CA ARG A 37 -38.52 39.03 -21.17
C ARG A 37 -38.25 39.59 -22.57
N ARG A 38 -38.07 38.72 -23.57
CA ARG A 38 -38.23 39.07 -24.99
C ARG A 38 -39.38 38.25 -25.55
N THR A 39 -40.36 38.97 -26.10
CA THR A 39 -41.50 38.46 -26.86
C THR A 39 -41.09 38.07 -28.29
N PRO A 40 -41.80 37.14 -28.94
CA PRO A 40 -41.45 36.61 -30.25
C PRO A 40 -41.96 37.51 -31.41
N PRO A 41 -41.31 37.50 -32.58
CA PRO A 41 -41.91 38.05 -33.79
C PRO A 41 -42.92 37.07 -34.42
N GLY A 42 -44.02 37.64 -34.94
CA GLY A 42 -45.12 36.94 -35.60
C GLY A 42 -44.84 36.52 -37.05
N PRO A 43 -45.85 35.97 -37.76
CA PRO A 43 -45.64 35.01 -38.83
C PRO A 43 -45.78 35.64 -40.23
N ARG A 44 -44.72 35.57 -41.04
CA ARG A 44 -44.76 35.61 -42.52
C ARG A 44 -43.51 34.94 -43.08
N ASP A 45 -43.66 33.71 -43.54
CA ASP A 45 -43.37 33.28 -44.92
C ASP A 45 -43.28 31.76 -45.00
N PHE A 46 -44.27 31.22 -45.72
CA PHE A 46 -44.46 29.82 -46.07
C PHE A 46 -43.56 29.47 -47.28
N ALA A 47 -43.28 28.17 -47.41
CA ALA A 47 -42.82 27.46 -48.61
C ALA A 47 -41.31 27.29 -48.84
N ALA A 48 -40.68 26.43 -48.03
CA ALA A 48 -39.53 25.62 -48.45
C ALA A 48 -39.36 24.31 -47.61
N GLY A 49 -40.45 23.76 -47.06
CA GLY A 49 -40.37 22.77 -45.96
C GLY A 49 -40.97 21.38 -46.22
N LEU A 50 -41.31 21.01 -47.46
CA LEU A 50 -42.00 19.75 -47.76
C LEU A 50 -41.16 18.69 -48.49
N GLY A 51 -39.91 19.00 -48.85
CA GLY A 51 -38.98 18.03 -49.44
C GLY A 51 -38.06 17.29 -48.45
N LEU A 52 -37.82 17.87 -47.26
CA LEU A 52 -36.83 17.34 -46.32
C LEU A 52 -37.41 16.35 -45.30
N ALA A 53 -38.70 16.48 -44.97
CA ALA A 53 -39.36 15.60 -43.98
C ALA A 53 -39.59 14.17 -44.50
N ALA A 54 -39.86 14.01 -45.81
CA ALA A 54 -40.01 12.69 -46.43
C ALA A 54 -38.67 11.96 -46.62
N ALA A 55 -37.58 12.69 -46.85
CA ALA A 55 -36.24 12.11 -46.96
C ALA A 55 -35.66 11.68 -45.61
N LEU A 56 -35.96 12.40 -44.51
CA LEU A 56 -35.58 11.99 -43.16
C LEU A 56 -36.39 10.79 -42.65
N ALA A 57 -37.69 10.71 -42.98
CA ALA A 57 -38.51 9.55 -42.61
C ALA A 57 -38.10 8.25 -43.33
N ALA A 58 -37.61 8.35 -44.57
CA ALA A 58 -37.11 7.19 -45.32
C ALA A 58 -35.73 6.70 -44.86
N TYR A 59 -34.88 7.60 -44.34
CA TYR A 59 -33.58 7.21 -43.75
C TYR A 59 -33.73 6.54 -42.37
N CYS A 60 -34.79 6.88 -41.62
CA CYS A 60 -35.08 6.27 -40.32
C CYS A 60 -35.74 4.89 -40.39
N ALA A 61 -36.13 4.41 -41.57
CA ALA A 61 -36.86 3.14 -41.74
C ALA A 61 -36.00 1.99 -42.32
N SER A 62 -34.70 2.21 -42.56
CA SER A 62 -33.81 1.20 -43.16
C SER A 62 -32.46 1.07 -42.43
N ALA A 63 -32.46 1.17 -41.11
CA ALA A 63 -31.29 0.86 -40.29
C ALA A 63 -31.65 -0.30 -39.35
N ASP A 64 -31.12 -1.48 -39.66
CA ASP A 64 -31.12 -2.63 -38.77
C ASP A 64 -30.53 -2.28 -37.40
N GLY A 65 -31.29 -2.56 -36.34
CA GLY A 65 -30.84 -2.68 -34.95
C GLY A 65 -30.50 -1.38 -34.22
N PRO A 66 -30.66 -1.33 -32.88
CA PRO A 66 -30.11 -0.24 -32.09
C PRO A 66 -28.58 -0.30 -32.21
N ALA A 67 -28.00 0.64 -32.94
CA ALA A 67 -26.58 0.90 -32.89
C ALA A 67 -26.21 1.17 -31.43
N ARG A 68 -25.55 0.19 -30.80
CA ARG A 68 -24.85 0.43 -29.54
C ARG A 68 -23.91 1.59 -29.81
N CYS A 69 -24.04 2.65 -29.03
CA CYS A 69 -22.97 3.61 -28.86
C CYS A 69 -21.86 2.86 -28.12
N ASP A 70 -21.08 2.05 -28.84
CA ASP A 70 -19.86 1.47 -28.32
C ASP A 70 -18.91 2.65 -28.10
N GLY A 71 -18.95 3.22 -26.90
CA GLY A 71 -17.90 4.10 -26.43
C GLY A 71 -16.55 3.39 -26.59
N PRO A 72 -15.43 4.13 -26.65
CA PRO A 72 -14.12 3.51 -26.73
C PRO A 72 -14.00 2.43 -25.66
N ALA A 73 -13.62 1.22 -26.06
CA ALA A 73 -13.47 0.09 -25.15
C ALA A 73 -12.62 0.52 -23.94
N PRO A 74 -12.97 0.12 -22.70
CA PRO A 74 -12.18 0.48 -21.53
C PRO A 74 -10.73 0.10 -21.76
N ALA A 75 -9.83 1.09 -21.69
CA ALA A 75 -8.43 0.85 -21.96
C ALA A 75 -7.83 0.00 -20.84
N ASP A 76 -6.96 -0.93 -21.21
CA ASP A 76 -6.31 -1.83 -20.28
C ASP A 76 -5.37 -1.07 -19.33
N ILE A 77 -5.42 -1.45 -18.05
CA ILE A 77 -4.55 -0.93 -16.99
C ILE A 77 -3.46 -1.96 -16.78
N LYS A 78 -2.24 -1.60 -17.13
CA LYS A 78 -1.06 -2.47 -16.99
C LYS A 78 -0.32 -2.13 -15.72
N LEU A 79 -0.05 -3.13 -14.91
CA LEU A 79 0.49 -3.02 -13.56
C LEU A 79 1.76 -3.85 -13.47
N VAL A 80 2.77 -3.33 -12.75
CA VAL A 80 3.93 -4.10 -12.33
C VAL A 80 4.26 -3.80 -10.88
N THR A 81 4.62 -4.84 -10.11
CA THR A 81 5.17 -4.69 -8.77
C THR A 81 6.50 -5.42 -8.64
N TYR A 82 7.46 -4.81 -7.96
CA TYR A 82 8.80 -5.36 -7.83
C TYR A 82 9.54 -4.89 -6.56
N ASN A 83 9.85 -5.82 -5.66
CA ASN A 83 10.82 -5.58 -4.60
C ASN A 83 12.24 -5.57 -5.21
N VAL A 84 12.93 -4.44 -5.15
CA VAL A 84 14.23 -4.26 -5.84
C VAL A 84 15.43 -4.70 -4.98
N LEU A 85 15.20 -5.13 -3.74
CA LEU A 85 16.21 -5.48 -2.74
C LEU A 85 17.20 -4.35 -2.46
N SER A 86 17.00 -3.66 -1.34
CA SER A 86 17.83 -2.53 -0.93
C SER A 86 19.32 -2.91 -0.91
N PRO A 87 20.23 -2.09 -1.48
CA PRO A 87 21.68 -2.27 -1.37
C PRO A 87 22.18 -2.55 0.04
N LYS A 88 21.55 -1.94 1.06
CA LYS A 88 21.92 -2.14 2.46
C LYS A 88 21.50 -3.49 3.02
N LEU A 89 20.54 -4.16 2.39
CA LEU A 89 20.07 -5.49 2.77
C LEU A 89 20.71 -6.61 1.95
N ALA A 90 21.54 -6.27 0.95
CA ALA A 90 22.24 -7.22 0.10
C ALA A 90 23.76 -7.38 0.35
N PRO A 91 24.32 -7.29 1.57
CA PRO A 91 25.75 -7.53 1.75
C PRO A 91 26.08 -9.03 1.56
N PRO A 92 27.31 -9.39 1.12
CA PRO A 92 27.70 -10.79 0.88
C PRO A 92 27.54 -11.73 2.08
N ASN A 93 27.65 -11.22 3.30
CA ASN A 93 27.41 -12.01 4.50
C ASN A 93 25.91 -12.32 4.72
N HIS A 94 24.99 -11.55 4.15
CA HIS A 94 23.56 -11.84 4.21
C HIS A 94 23.17 -12.92 3.20
N PHE A 95 23.74 -12.90 1.99
CA PHE A 95 23.47 -13.85 0.91
C PHE A 95 24.70 -14.73 0.59
N PRO A 96 25.05 -15.70 1.46
CA PRO A 96 26.31 -16.44 1.36
C PRO A 96 26.43 -17.37 0.14
N LYS A 97 25.33 -17.58 -0.60
CA LYS A 97 25.30 -18.42 -1.81
C LYS A 97 25.29 -17.62 -3.12
N CYS A 98 25.23 -16.29 -3.03
CA CYS A 98 25.27 -15.41 -4.20
C CYS A 98 26.71 -14.94 -4.43
N ALA A 99 27.08 -14.76 -5.70
CA ALA A 99 28.39 -14.22 -6.04
C ALA A 99 28.48 -12.75 -5.57
N PRO A 100 29.56 -12.30 -4.90
CA PRO A 100 29.67 -10.93 -4.39
C PRO A 100 29.45 -9.85 -5.46
N GLU A 101 29.91 -10.10 -6.69
CA GLU A 101 29.69 -9.23 -7.84
C GLU A 101 28.21 -9.09 -8.23
N ASP A 102 27.40 -10.13 -8.01
CA ASP A 102 25.96 -10.10 -8.30
C ASP A 102 25.16 -9.41 -7.20
N LEU A 103 25.75 -9.22 -6.02
CA LEU A 103 25.20 -8.46 -4.90
C LEU A 103 25.55 -6.97 -4.97
N ASP A 104 26.63 -6.63 -5.68
CA ASP A 104 27.10 -5.25 -5.83
C ASP A 104 26.02 -4.37 -6.48
N LYS A 105 25.64 -3.30 -5.78
CA LYS A 105 24.66 -2.31 -6.24
C LYS A 105 25.00 -1.70 -7.60
N ALA A 106 26.29 -1.55 -7.93
CA ALA A 106 26.76 -1.02 -9.22
C ALA A 106 26.44 -1.98 -10.38
N ASN A 107 26.33 -3.29 -10.10
CA ASN A 107 25.95 -4.30 -11.08
C ASN A 107 24.44 -4.57 -11.09
N ARG A 108 23.76 -4.46 -9.94
CA ARG A 108 22.30 -4.71 -9.83
C ARG A 108 21.46 -3.58 -10.42
N LEU A 109 21.78 -2.31 -10.11
CA LEU A 109 20.96 -1.18 -10.53
C LEU A 109 20.80 -1.07 -12.06
N PRO A 110 21.86 -1.22 -12.90
CA PRO A 110 21.68 -1.19 -14.34
C PRO A 110 20.74 -2.28 -14.88
N LYS A 111 20.74 -3.47 -14.26
CA LYS A 111 19.83 -4.57 -14.62
C LYS A 111 18.39 -4.24 -14.22
N ILE A 112 18.19 -3.64 -13.04
CA ILE A 112 16.87 -3.15 -12.59
C ILE A 112 16.35 -2.09 -13.57
N LEU A 113 17.15 -1.07 -13.87
CA LEU A 113 16.77 -0.02 -14.83
C LEU A 113 16.46 -0.59 -16.22
N ALA A 114 17.18 -1.62 -16.67
CA ALA A 114 16.88 -2.28 -17.94
C ALA A 114 15.48 -2.91 -17.94
N ARG A 115 15.08 -3.60 -16.86
CA ARG A 115 13.70 -4.13 -16.72
C ARG A 115 12.67 -3.01 -16.71
N LEU A 116 12.90 -1.97 -15.90
CA LEU A 116 11.98 -0.84 -15.81
C LEU A 116 11.83 -0.08 -17.13
N ARG A 117 12.82 -0.08 -18.03
CA ARG A 117 12.67 0.50 -19.38
C ARG A 117 11.61 -0.23 -20.19
N GLU A 118 11.51 -1.55 -20.08
CA GLU A 118 10.47 -2.34 -20.75
C GLU A 118 9.08 -1.99 -20.20
N ASP A 119 8.98 -1.82 -18.87
CA ASP A 119 7.73 -1.42 -18.20
C ASP A 119 7.28 -0.01 -18.56
N VAL A 120 8.23 0.91 -18.59
CA VAL A 120 7.98 2.29 -18.98
C VAL A 120 7.52 2.36 -20.44
N ALA A 121 8.20 1.65 -21.33
CA ALA A 121 7.87 1.61 -22.76
C ALA A 121 6.46 1.06 -23.02
N ASP A 122 6.00 0.13 -22.18
CA ASP A 122 4.65 -0.44 -22.27
C ASP A 122 3.57 0.39 -21.55
N GLY A 123 3.96 1.49 -20.90
CA GLY A 123 3.05 2.42 -20.22
C GLY A 123 2.49 1.88 -18.90
N ARG A 124 3.25 1.05 -18.17
CA ARG A 124 2.77 0.39 -16.94
C ARG A 124 2.73 1.36 -15.75
N ILE A 125 1.83 1.11 -14.81
CA ILE A 125 1.90 1.69 -13.46
C ILE A 125 2.83 0.79 -12.64
N ILE A 126 3.86 1.39 -12.04
CA ILE A 126 5.01 0.68 -11.47
C ILE A 126 5.05 0.90 -9.96
N ALA A 127 4.96 -0.19 -9.19
CA ALA A 127 5.14 -0.20 -7.74
C ALA A 127 6.46 -0.88 -7.37
N LEU A 128 7.33 -0.16 -6.65
CA LEU A 128 8.60 -0.68 -6.17
C LEU A 128 8.61 -0.75 -4.63
N GLN A 129 9.23 -1.80 -4.10
CA GLN A 129 9.49 -1.99 -2.68
C GLN A 129 11.00 -2.04 -2.42
N GLU A 130 11.42 -1.70 -1.21
CA GLU A 130 12.83 -1.61 -0.80
C GLU A 130 13.69 -0.64 -1.60
N VAL A 131 13.08 0.44 -2.09
CA VAL A 131 13.83 1.55 -2.70
C VAL A 131 14.53 2.32 -1.59
N ASP A 132 15.86 2.24 -1.52
CA ASP A 132 16.70 2.97 -0.57
C ASP A 132 17.04 4.40 -1.04
N LEU A 133 17.63 5.22 -0.17
CA LEU A 133 17.99 6.60 -0.52
C LEU A 133 19.05 6.69 -1.63
N GLU A 134 19.91 5.69 -1.78
CA GLU A 134 20.95 5.68 -2.80
C GLU A 134 20.36 5.47 -4.20
N TRP A 135 19.36 4.60 -4.30
CA TRP A 135 18.66 4.32 -5.57
C TRP A 135 17.49 5.26 -5.83
N ALA A 136 16.84 5.80 -4.79
CA ALA A 136 15.70 6.71 -4.95
C ALA A 136 16.01 7.88 -5.87
N GLY A 137 17.16 8.55 -5.69
CA GLY A 137 17.55 9.68 -6.54
C GLY A 137 17.70 9.30 -8.02
N GLN A 138 18.30 8.15 -8.30
CA GLN A 138 18.50 7.66 -9.67
C GLN A 138 17.18 7.21 -10.30
N LEU A 139 16.29 6.58 -9.54
CA LEU A 139 14.96 6.19 -9.99
C LEU A 139 14.07 7.41 -10.28
N HIS A 140 14.16 8.47 -9.46
CA HIS A 140 13.46 9.72 -9.73
C HIS A 140 13.90 10.35 -11.06
N VAL A 141 15.21 10.39 -11.34
CA VAL A 141 15.73 10.87 -12.63
C VAL A 141 15.23 9.98 -13.77
N PHE A 142 15.36 8.66 -13.63
CA PHE A 142 14.92 7.69 -14.63
C PHE A 142 13.43 7.87 -14.98
N PHE A 143 12.53 7.95 -14.01
CA PHE A 143 11.11 8.13 -14.28
C PHE A 143 10.78 9.52 -14.85
N ALA A 144 11.47 10.56 -14.40
CA ALA A 144 11.26 11.92 -14.92
C ALA A 144 11.62 12.02 -16.41
N GLU A 145 12.69 11.37 -16.86
CA GLU A 145 13.10 11.31 -18.28
C GLU A 145 12.04 10.64 -19.18
N GLN A 146 11.15 9.84 -18.59
CA GLN A 146 10.15 9.04 -19.29
C GLN A 146 8.73 9.63 -19.18
N ASP A 147 8.61 10.84 -18.63
CA ASP A 147 7.33 11.52 -18.36
C ASP A 147 6.41 10.78 -17.36
N TYR A 148 7.02 10.15 -16.34
CA TYR A 148 6.30 9.53 -15.24
C TYR A 148 6.20 10.47 -14.04
N ALA A 149 5.03 10.47 -13.39
CA ALA A 149 4.90 11.00 -12.04
C ALA A 149 5.33 9.92 -11.04
N VAL A 150 5.91 10.33 -9.91
CA VAL A 150 6.45 9.43 -8.89
C VAL A 150 6.10 9.92 -7.50
N VAL A 151 5.72 9.01 -6.62
CA VAL A 151 5.59 9.22 -5.17
C VAL A 151 6.50 8.24 -4.47
N PHE A 152 7.26 8.71 -3.48
CA PHE A 152 8.17 7.89 -2.67
C PHE A 152 7.89 8.13 -1.19
N ALA A 153 7.67 7.05 -0.45
CA ALA A 153 7.32 7.05 0.97
C ALA A 153 8.33 6.19 1.74
N GLN A 154 9.05 6.80 2.68
CA GLN A 154 10.17 6.20 3.39
C GLN A 154 9.75 5.78 4.79
N TYR A 155 9.96 4.51 5.12
CA TYR A 155 9.70 4.00 6.48
C TYR A 155 10.89 3.28 7.10
N GLY A 156 11.93 3.01 6.31
CA GLY A 156 13.15 2.36 6.76
C GLY A 156 13.97 3.23 7.71
N ASN A 157 15.09 2.68 8.14
CA ASN A 157 16.03 3.39 9.00
C ASN A 157 17.46 3.23 8.44
N GLN A 158 18.46 3.74 9.15
CA GLN A 158 19.86 3.68 8.71
C GLN A 158 20.32 2.27 8.31
N HIS A 159 19.84 1.21 8.99
CA HIS A 159 20.23 -0.17 8.69
C HIS A 159 19.75 -0.63 7.32
N SER A 160 18.57 -0.17 6.88
CA SER A 160 17.97 -0.53 5.58
C SER A 160 18.22 0.51 4.49
N GLY A 161 19.01 1.56 4.76
CA GLY A 161 19.23 2.66 3.83
C GLY A 161 18.05 3.64 3.73
N TYR A 162 17.24 3.70 4.79
CA TYR A 162 15.98 4.46 4.83
C TYR A 162 15.02 4.07 3.70
N MET A 163 14.99 2.76 3.38
CA MET A 163 14.18 2.24 2.30
C MET A 163 12.69 2.51 2.45
N GLY A 164 11.99 2.48 1.34
CA GLY A 164 10.57 2.77 1.27
C GLY A 164 9.85 2.02 0.15
N VAL A 165 8.64 2.50 -0.15
CA VAL A 165 7.89 2.13 -1.35
C VAL A 165 7.82 3.30 -2.31
N MET A 166 7.85 3.01 -3.61
CA MET A 166 7.72 3.99 -4.68
C MET A 166 6.58 3.59 -5.61
N LEU A 167 5.76 4.55 -6.02
CA LEU A 167 4.68 4.35 -6.99
C LEU A 167 4.83 5.36 -8.14
N ALA A 168 4.90 4.85 -9.37
CA ALA A 168 5.10 5.65 -10.56
C ALA A 168 4.05 5.35 -11.64
N TRP A 169 3.62 6.36 -12.39
CA TRP A 169 2.65 6.22 -13.47
C TRP A 169 2.90 7.20 -14.62
N PRO A 170 2.59 6.83 -15.88
CA PRO A 170 2.80 7.69 -17.04
C PRO A 170 1.83 8.87 -17.04
N ARG A 171 2.36 10.10 -17.06
CA ARG A 171 1.52 11.32 -17.06
C ARG A 171 0.74 11.50 -18.36
N THR A 172 1.23 10.93 -19.45
CA THR A 172 0.57 10.93 -20.76
C THR A 172 -0.70 10.09 -20.79
N ALA A 173 -0.75 8.99 -20.03
CA ALA A 173 -1.90 8.08 -20.02
C ALA A 173 -2.85 8.34 -18.84
N PHE A 174 -2.34 8.79 -17.69
CA PHE A 174 -3.13 8.96 -16.48
C PHE A 174 -3.06 10.37 -15.91
N GLU A 175 -4.20 10.82 -15.40
CA GLU A 175 -4.33 11.98 -14.54
C GLU A 175 -4.44 11.50 -13.09
N ALA A 176 -3.59 12.03 -12.20
CA ALA A 176 -3.74 11.82 -10.77
C ALA A 176 -4.70 12.85 -10.18
N LEU A 177 -5.75 12.35 -9.54
CA LEU A 177 -6.81 13.15 -8.92
C LEU A 177 -6.54 13.40 -7.44
N ASP A 178 -5.92 12.44 -6.77
CA ASP A 178 -5.58 12.51 -5.35
C ASP A 178 -4.45 11.52 -5.02
N VAL A 179 -3.65 11.83 -4.00
CA VAL A 179 -2.54 10.99 -3.51
C VAL A 179 -2.57 10.98 -1.99
N ASP A 180 -2.52 9.78 -1.40
CA ASP A 180 -2.39 9.58 0.04
C ASP A 180 -1.10 8.83 0.37
N ILE A 181 -0.38 9.30 1.39
CA ILE A 181 0.76 8.61 1.99
C ILE A 181 0.44 8.45 3.48
N SER A 182 0.40 7.21 3.94
CA SER A 182 -0.04 6.91 5.30
C SER A 182 0.86 5.88 5.97
N LYS A 183 1.48 6.27 7.09
CA LYS A 183 2.03 5.31 8.06
C LYS A 183 0.89 4.56 8.72
N LEU A 184 0.77 3.26 8.46
CA LEU A 184 -0.43 2.50 8.83
C LEU A 184 -0.68 2.45 10.34
N ALA A 185 0.37 2.43 11.17
CA ALA A 185 0.20 2.46 12.61
C ALA A 185 -0.51 3.75 13.10
N ASP A 186 -0.41 4.84 12.35
CA ASP A 186 -1.01 6.12 12.70
C ASP A 186 -2.46 6.25 12.20
N THR A 187 -2.94 5.31 11.36
CA THR A 187 -4.33 5.28 10.87
C THR A 187 -5.29 4.53 11.79
N ALA A 188 -4.77 3.85 12.82
CA ALA A 188 -5.61 3.07 13.72
C ALA A 188 -6.61 3.94 14.49
N PRO A 189 -7.85 3.47 14.70
CA PRO A 189 -8.84 4.18 15.50
C PRO A 189 -8.33 4.54 16.89
N LYS A 190 -8.80 5.67 17.41
CA LYS A 190 -8.40 6.17 18.73
C LYS A 190 -8.72 5.14 19.81
N GLY A 191 -7.72 4.79 20.62
CA GLY A 191 -7.87 3.87 21.75
C GLY A 191 -7.63 2.39 21.41
N VAL A 192 -7.32 2.06 20.15
CA VAL A 192 -6.95 0.69 19.74
C VAL A 192 -5.61 0.28 20.34
N TRP A 193 -4.65 1.22 20.36
CA TRP A 193 -3.31 0.94 20.86
C TRP A 193 -3.27 0.74 22.38
N PRO A 194 -2.49 -0.26 22.87
CA PRO A 194 -2.26 -0.44 24.30
C PRO A 194 -1.76 0.85 24.94
N LYS A 195 -2.24 1.17 26.14
CA LYS A 195 -1.76 2.33 26.89
C LYS A 195 -0.27 2.15 27.18
N ALA A 196 0.52 3.18 26.91
CA ALA A 196 1.92 3.21 27.29
C ALA A 196 2.04 2.89 28.78
N GLU A 197 2.92 1.94 29.11
CA GLU A 197 3.21 1.64 30.51
C GLU A 197 3.84 2.88 31.12
N ARG A 198 3.07 3.60 31.94
CA ARG A 198 3.70 4.48 32.91
C ARG A 198 4.54 3.57 33.77
N SER A 199 5.85 3.80 33.76
CA SER A 199 6.75 3.32 34.82
C SER A 199 6.14 3.82 36.14
N THR A 200 5.28 3.01 36.74
CA THR A 200 4.92 3.18 38.13
C THR A 200 6.17 2.74 38.84
N LEU A 201 7.05 3.69 39.15
CA LEU A 201 7.94 3.60 40.28
C LEU A 201 7.15 2.89 41.40
N ASN A 202 7.56 1.64 41.63
CA ASN A 202 7.20 0.77 42.73
C ASN A 202 5.91 1.14 43.49
N ARG A 203 4.78 0.49 43.18
CA ARG A 203 3.62 0.51 44.09
C ARG A 203 3.94 -0.07 45.49
N PHE A 204 5.13 -0.63 45.69
CA PHE A 204 5.61 -1.23 46.96
C PHE A 204 6.89 -0.60 47.55
N GLY A 205 7.30 0.60 47.10
CA GLY A 205 8.58 1.18 47.56
C GLY A 205 9.81 0.39 47.10
N MET A 206 11.01 0.89 47.39
CA MET A 206 12.37 0.60 46.85
C MET A 206 12.83 -0.86 46.55
N PHE A 207 12.00 -1.90 46.67
CA PHE A 207 12.43 -3.27 46.42
C PHE A 207 12.52 -3.59 44.92
N THR A 208 13.63 -4.20 44.52
CA THR A 208 13.78 -4.85 43.22
C THR A 208 12.92 -6.13 43.20
N TYR A 209 12.67 -6.67 42.01
CA TYR A 209 11.97 -7.96 41.84
C TYR A 209 12.57 -9.07 42.72
N GLN A 210 13.90 -9.09 42.80
CA GLN A 210 14.66 -10.04 43.60
C GLN A 210 14.46 -9.81 45.11
N GLY A 211 14.42 -8.55 45.54
CA GLY A 211 14.13 -8.17 46.92
C GLY A 211 12.71 -8.55 47.38
N MET A 212 11.71 -8.53 46.49
CA MET A 212 10.36 -9.02 46.84
C MET A 212 10.33 -10.52 47.08
N LYS A 213 11.02 -11.31 46.22
CA LYS A 213 11.08 -12.77 46.35
C LYS A 213 11.81 -13.19 47.63
N GLU A 214 12.88 -12.48 47.97
CA GLU A 214 13.68 -12.73 49.18
C GLU A 214 12.95 -12.37 50.46
N VAL A 215 12.16 -11.29 50.47
CA VAL A 215 11.47 -10.80 51.68
C VAL A 215 10.10 -11.46 51.89
N LEU A 216 9.33 -11.69 50.82
CA LEU A 216 7.93 -12.13 50.94
C LEU A 216 7.76 -13.62 50.61
N GLY A 217 8.80 -14.32 50.17
CA GLY A 217 8.76 -15.76 49.85
C GLY A 217 7.87 -16.12 48.65
N CYS A 218 7.24 -15.12 48.04
CA CYS A 218 6.49 -15.25 46.81
C CYS A 218 7.20 -14.44 45.72
N SER A 219 7.38 -15.04 44.55
CA SER A 219 7.51 -14.23 43.33
C SER A 219 6.21 -13.41 43.23
N PRO A 220 6.26 -12.13 42.81
CA PRO A 220 5.04 -11.45 42.39
C PRO A 220 4.27 -12.43 41.49
N PRO A 221 2.93 -12.55 41.61
CA PRO A 221 2.15 -13.13 40.52
C PRO A 221 2.69 -12.54 39.24
N ASP A 222 2.85 -13.33 38.18
CA ASP A 222 3.16 -12.80 36.86
C ASP A 222 2.04 -11.81 36.47
N PHE A 223 2.12 -10.57 36.98
CA PHE A 223 1.27 -9.43 36.65
C PHE A 223 1.55 -8.94 35.22
N ASN A 224 2.30 -9.76 34.48
CA ASN A 224 2.65 -9.62 33.10
C ASN A 224 1.95 -10.67 32.22
N ASP A 225 0.74 -11.11 32.58
CA ASP A 225 -0.27 -11.51 31.58
C ASP A 225 -0.73 -10.30 30.75
N ARG A 226 0.23 -9.53 30.22
CA ARG A 226 -0.02 -8.40 29.33
C ARG A 226 0.19 -8.87 27.91
N SER A 227 -0.80 -9.64 27.46
CA SER A 227 -0.95 -10.25 26.14
C SER A 227 -1.12 -9.24 24.98
N ASP A 228 -0.44 -8.10 25.02
CA ASP A 228 -0.52 -7.02 24.01
C ASP A 228 0.73 -6.97 23.12
N GLY A 229 1.57 -8.02 23.13
CA GLY A 229 2.84 -8.07 22.37
C GLY A 229 2.62 -7.81 20.89
N GLU A 230 1.67 -8.52 20.28
CA GLU A 230 1.30 -8.37 18.86
C GLU A 230 0.83 -6.95 18.51
N TRP A 231 0.10 -6.29 19.43
CA TRP A 231 -0.38 -4.92 19.26
C TRP A 231 0.74 -3.90 19.36
N ARG A 232 1.66 -4.05 20.32
CA ARG A 232 2.84 -3.19 20.44
C ARG A 232 3.77 -3.38 19.26
N LEU A 233 3.94 -4.62 18.80
CA LEU A 233 4.73 -4.94 17.62
C LEU A 233 4.14 -4.27 16.38
N ALA A 234 2.84 -4.40 16.13
CA ALA A 234 2.14 -3.72 15.03
C ALA A 234 2.24 -2.19 15.13
N GLN A 235 1.98 -1.62 16.32
CA GLN A 235 2.09 -0.17 16.56
C GLN A 235 3.49 0.39 16.28
N SER A 236 4.53 -0.39 16.59
CA SER A 236 5.92 0.03 16.39
C SER A 236 6.36 0.03 14.92
N ARG A 237 5.55 -0.51 13.99
CA ARG A 237 5.90 -0.56 12.58
C ARG A 237 5.82 0.83 11.96
N ALA A 238 6.84 1.17 11.18
CA ALA A 238 6.93 2.45 10.49
C ALA A 238 6.34 2.39 9.08
N ASN A 239 6.02 1.20 8.56
CA ASN A 239 5.65 0.95 7.17
C ASN A 239 4.55 1.92 6.69
N GLU A 240 4.81 2.50 5.52
CA GLU A 240 3.93 3.47 4.86
C GLU A 240 3.30 2.85 3.61
N ALA A 241 2.03 3.16 3.39
CA ALA A 241 1.32 2.86 2.15
C ALA A 241 1.22 4.13 1.29
N ILE A 242 1.32 3.96 -0.03
CA ILE A 242 0.98 5.00 -1.01
C ILE A 242 -0.29 4.56 -1.72
N PHE A 243 -1.26 5.47 -1.83
CA PHE A 243 -2.43 5.31 -2.70
C PHE A 243 -2.53 6.50 -3.65
N VAL A 244 -2.88 6.24 -4.90
CA VAL A 244 -3.16 7.27 -5.89
C VAL A 244 -4.50 6.98 -6.55
N ARG A 245 -5.34 8.01 -6.65
CA ARG A 245 -6.57 7.95 -7.46
C ARG A 245 -6.24 8.43 -8.86
N LEU A 246 -6.42 7.57 -9.85
CA LEU A 246 -6.10 7.82 -11.25
C LEU A 246 -7.36 7.84 -12.12
N ARG A 247 -7.28 8.56 -13.23
CA ARG A 247 -8.24 8.53 -14.33
C ARG A 247 -7.48 8.44 -15.66
N GLN A 248 -7.99 7.62 -16.58
CA GLN A 248 -7.41 7.51 -17.92
C GLN A 248 -7.68 8.78 -18.73
N ARG A 249 -6.62 9.36 -19.31
CA ARG A 249 -6.72 10.57 -20.13
C ARG A 249 -7.38 10.32 -21.49
N SER A 250 -7.19 9.12 -22.05
CA SER A 250 -7.82 8.71 -23.32
C SER A 250 -9.34 8.61 -23.22
N ALA A 251 -9.87 8.46 -22.00
CA ALA A 251 -11.29 8.41 -21.72
C ALA A 251 -11.61 9.32 -20.52
N PRO A 252 -11.72 10.66 -20.70
CA PRO A 252 -11.94 11.59 -19.59
C PRO A 252 -13.27 11.39 -18.84
N LEU A 253 -14.23 10.71 -19.49
CA LEU A 253 -15.50 10.30 -18.88
C LEU A 253 -15.42 8.93 -18.19
N SER A 254 -14.26 8.27 -18.23
CA SER A 254 -14.04 7.02 -17.50
C SER A 254 -14.11 7.24 -16.00
N ARG A 255 -14.55 6.19 -15.32
CA ARG A 255 -14.53 6.12 -13.87
C ARG A 255 -13.08 6.16 -13.38
N SER A 256 -12.83 6.86 -12.28
CA SER A 256 -11.54 6.78 -11.61
C SER A 256 -11.34 5.43 -10.92
N PHE A 257 -10.10 5.10 -10.64
CA PHE A 257 -9.70 3.92 -9.87
C PHE A 257 -8.53 4.27 -8.96
N VAL A 258 -8.34 3.49 -7.90
CA VAL A 258 -7.22 3.64 -6.97
C VAL A 258 -6.17 2.58 -7.25
N VAL A 259 -4.92 3.01 -7.29
CA VAL A 259 -3.76 2.12 -7.28
C VAL A 259 -2.98 2.35 -5.99
N GLY A 260 -2.57 1.29 -5.33
CA GLY A 260 -1.76 1.36 -4.12
C GLY A 260 -0.50 0.50 -4.18
N THR A 261 0.50 0.87 -3.38
CA THR A 261 1.67 0.04 -3.09
C THR A 261 1.91 -0.02 -1.58
N TYR A 262 2.32 -1.20 -1.11
CA TYR A 262 2.71 -1.39 0.29
C TYR A 262 3.79 -2.47 0.39
N HIS A 263 4.71 -2.32 1.35
CA HIS A 263 5.64 -3.38 1.73
C HIS A 263 5.32 -3.78 3.17
N MET A 264 4.78 -4.99 3.35
CA MET A 264 4.40 -5.50 4.67
C MET A 264 5.65 -5.80 5.51
N PRO A 265 5.61 -5.61 6.84
CA PRO A 265 6.72 -5.99 7.71
C PRO A 265 7.13 -7.46 7.54
N CYS A 266 8.43 -7.71 7.38
CA CYS A 266 9.04 -9.06 7.35
C CYS A 266 8.98 -9.71 8.75
N LEU A 267 7.80 -10.23 9.13
CA LEU A 267 7.50 -10.77 10.45
C LEU A 267 6.99 -12.22 10.32
N PHE A 268 7.92 -13.17 10.25
CA PHE A 268 7.63 -14.61 10.11
C PHE A 268 7.81 -15.42 11.39
N GLY A 269 7.16 -16.59 11.44
CA GLY A 269 7.39 -17.63 12.43
C GLY A 269 6.47 -17.55 13.64
N THR A 270 6.82 -16.75 14.65
CA THR A 270 6.10 -16.74 15.94
C THR A 270 4.66 -16.25 15.81
N THR A 271 3.74 -16.77 16.61
CA THR A 271 2.33 -16.33 16.65
C THR A 271 2.16 -14.82 16.82
N GLU A 272 2.96 -14.19 17.68
CA GLU A 272 2.93 -12.73 17.89
C GLU A 272 3.18 -11.94 16.59
N LYS A 273 4.16 -12.38 15.80
CA LYS A 273 4.52 -11.78 14.50
C LYS A 273 3.40 -11.95 13.48
N VAL A 274 2.84 -13.15 13.35
CA VAL A 274 1.70 -13.42 12.45
C VAL A 274 0.50 -12.54 12.83
N ARG A 275 0.20 -12.40 14.13
CA ARG A 275 -0.88 -11.54 14.62
C ARG A 275 -0.61 -10.06 14.37
N ALA A 276 0.62 -9.59 14.51
CA ALA A 276 1.00 -8.22 14.17
C ALA A 276 0.81 -7.92 12.67
N VAL A 277 1.11 -8.89 11.79
CA VAL A 277 0.81 -8.79 10.36
C VAL A 277 -0.71 -8.69 10.14
N ASN A 278 -1.52 -9.51 10.81
CA ASN A 278 -2.98 -9.45 10.68
C ASN A 278 -3.60 -8.12 11.13
N ILE A 279 -3.09 -7.52 12.22
CA ILE A 279 -3.47 -6.17 12.65
C ILE A 279 -3.12 -5.16 11.55
N THR A 280 -1.89 -5.25 11.01
CA THR A 280 -1.42 -4.36 9.94
C THR A 280 -2.26 -4.51 8.67
N SER A 281 -2.66 -5.72 8.30
CA SER A 281 -3.55 -6.02 7.18
C SER A 281 -4.91 -5.33 7.31
N GLN A 282 -5.51 -5.34 8.50
CA GLN A 282 -6.77 -4.62 8.75
C GLN A 282 -6.62 -3.11 8.59
N LEU A 283 -5.54 -2.54 9.12
CA LEU A 283 -5.26 -1.11 9.00
C LEU A 283 -5.04 -0.71 7.55
N LEU A 284 -4.35 -1.55 6.77
CA LEU A 284 -4.16 -1.34 5.33
C LEU A 284 -5.50 -1.38 4.58
N LEU A 285 -6.29 -2.43 4.77
CA LEU A 285 -7.60 -2.58 4.11
C LEU A 285 -8.57 -1.45 4.51
N GLY A 286 -8.57 -1.05 5.79
CA GLY A 286 -9.36 0.06 6.30
C GLY A 286 -8.96 1.39 5.68
N ARG A 287 -7.66 1.69 5.62
CA ARG A 287 -7.17 2.92 4.99
C ARG A 287 -7.46 2.93 3.49
N LEU A 288 -7.21 1.82 2.81
CA LEU A 288 -7.47 1.65 1.39
C LEU A 288 -8.95 1.84 1.05
N SER A 289 -9.85 1.20 1.81
CA SER A 289 -11.30 1.35 1.63
C SER A 289 -11.75 2.79 1.85
N SER A 290 -11.25 3.44 2.92
CA SER A 290 -11.53 4.84 3.20
C SER A 290 -11.04 5.77 2.09
N PHE A 291 -9.85 5.53 1.54
CA PHE A 291 -9.30 6.35 0.47
C PHE A 291 -10.00 6.09 -0.86
N ALA A 292 -10.36 4.83 -1.17
CA ALA A 292 -11.05 4.45 -2.39
C ALA A 292 -12.48 5.02 -2.44
N ALA A 293 -13.17 5.11 -1.31
CA ALA A 293 -14.53 5.63 -1.23
C ALA A 293 -15.48 4.98 -2.27
N GLY A 294 -15.30 3.66 -2.50
CA GLY A 294 -16.08 2.87 -3.44
C GLY A 294 -15.50 2.74 -4.86
N ASP A 295 -14.45 3.48 -5.21
CA ASP A 295 -13.76 3.29 -6.50
C ASP A 295 -13.08 1.92 -6.61
N PRO A 296 -12.90 1.40 -7.84
CA PRO A 296 -12.16 0.17 -8.07
C PRO A 296 -10.73 0.33 -7.59
N VAL A 297 -10.20 -0.72 -6.97
CA VAL A 297 -8.86 -0.73 -6.38
C VAL A 297 -7.98 -1.79 -7.02
N ALA A 298 -6.73 -1.44 -7.30
CA ALA A 298 -5.63 -2.37 -7.45
C ALA A 298 -4.55 -2.08 -6.39
N LEU A 299 -4.15 -3.07 -5.61
CA LEU A 299 -3.15 -2.94 -4.55
C LEU A 299 -1.99 -3.90 -4.84
N MET A 300 -0.80 -3.34 -4.92
CA MET A 300 0.43 -4.05 -5.29
C MET A 300 1.42 -4.09 -4.12
N GLY A 301 2.31 -5.07 -4.15
CA GLY A 301 3.50 -5.03 -3.30
C GLY A 301 4.05 -6.38 -2.87
N ASP A 302 5.07 -6.30 -2.04
CA ASP A 302 5.60 -7.40 -1.24
C ASP A 302 4.83 -7.43 0.08
N PHE A 303 4.04 -8.48 0.26
CA PHE A 303 3.20 -8.61 1.45
C PHE A 303 3.81 -9.51 2.52
N ASN A 304 5.02 -10.05 2.31
CA ASN A 304 5.67 -10.95 3.25
C ASN A 304 4.70 -12.01 3.81
N MET A 305 3.81 -12.54 2.96
CA MET A 305 2.78 -13.50 3.35
C MET A 305 2.65 -14.56 2.29
N LYS A 306 2.42 -15.81 2.70
CA LYS A 306 2.24 -16.95 1.78
C LYS A 306 0.75 -17.14 1.47
N PRO A 307 0.38 -17.80 0.36
CA PRO A 307 -1.03 -18.03 -0.01
C PRO A 307 -1.86 -18.74 1.07
N ALA A 308 -1.23 -19.60 1.87
CA ALA A 308 -1.91 -20.28 2.96
C ALA A 308 -2.15 -19.38 4.18
N THR A 309 -1.43 -18.28 4.37
CA THR A 309 -1.45 -17.54 5.65
C THR A 309 -2.79 -16.85 5.97
N SER A 310 -3.04 -16.62 7.26
CA SER A 310 -4.21 -15.85 7.74
C SER A 310 -4.29 -14.44 7.16
N SER A 311 -3.17 -13.76 6.91
CA SER A 311 -3.15 -12.44 6.30
C SER A 311 -3.61 -12.48 4.84
N TYR A 312 -3.22 -13.48 4.06
CA TYR A 312 -3.74 -13.67 2.69
C TYR A 312 -5.26 -13.83 2.69
N GLN A 313 -5.79 -14.62 3.64
CA GLN A 313 -7.24 -14.82 3.80
C GLN A 313 -7.97 -13.53 4.21
N LEU A 314 -7.36 -12.69 5.05
CA LEU A 314 -7.91 -11.38 5.38
C LEU A 314 -8.10 -10.50 4.14
N PHE A 315 -7.13 -10.45 3.23
CA PHE A 315 -7.27 -9.68 1.99
C PHE A 315 -8.38 -10.27 1.11
N SER A 316 -8.38 -11.59 0.94
CA SER A 316 -9.36 -12.32 0.12
C SER A 316 -10.81 -12.12 0.60
N ASN A 317 -11.00 -12.04 1.92
CA ASN A 317 -12.29 -11.92 2.60
C ASN A 317 -12.63 -10.48 3.05
N GLY A 318 -11.86 -9.48 2.63
CA GLY A 318 -12.19 -8.07 2.88
C GLY A 318 -11.96 -7.59 4.32
N GLY A 319 -11.14 -8.34 5.06
CA GLY A 319 -10.83 -8.13 6.47
C GLY A 319 -11.65 -9.00 7.43
N SER A 320 -12.48 -9.91 6.93
CA SER A 320 -13.20 -10.84 7.82
C SER A 320 -12.29 -11.97 8.32
N LEU A 321 -12.09 -12.05 9.65
CA LEU A 321 -11.43 -13.19 10.30
C LEU A 321 -12.30 -14.46 10.36
N SER A 322 -13.64 -14.33 10.32
CA SER A 322 -14.53 -15.50 10.40
C SER A 322 -14.45 -16.39 9.15
N GLY A 323 -13.96 -15.85 8.03
CA GLY A 323 -13.69 -16.61 6.80
C GLY A 323 -12.35 -17.35 6.82
N VAL A 324 -11.45 -17.08 7.78
CA VAL A 324 -10.11 -17.68 7.83
C VAL A 324 -10.15 -19.17 8.23
N THR A 325 -11.23 -19.63 8.87
CA THR A 325 -11.38 -21.00 9.38
C THR A 325 -12.07 -21.98 8.42
N GLN A 326 -12.63 -21.52 7.30
CA GLN A 326 -13.33 -22.38 6.34
C GLN A 326 -12.46 -22.63 5.10
N GLY A 327 -11.92 -23.84 4.97
CA GLY A 327 -11.29 -24.31 3.72
C GLY A 327 -9.85 -24.82 3.82
N LEU A 328 -9.24 -24.86 5.01
CA LEU A 328 -7.87 -25.34 5.20
C LEU A 328 -7.85 -26.76 5.75
N SER A 329 -7.08 -27.65 5.11
CA SER A 329 -6.83 -28.98 5.64
C SER A 329 -5.77 -28.92 6.74
N ALA A 330 -5.82 -29.82 7.73
CA ALA A 330 -4.82 -29.86 8.80
C ALA A 330 -3.37 -30.06 8.29
N SER A 331 -3.20 -30.58 7.07
CA SER A 331 -1.91 -30.72 6.39
C SER A 331 -1.34 -29.42 5.79
N ASP A 332 -2.17 -28.39 5.61
CA ASP A 332 -1.73 -27.06 5.14
C ASP A 332 -1.16 -26.21 6.31
N VAL A 333 -1.24 -26.73 7.54
CA VAL A 333 -0.83 -26.10 8.80
C VAL A 333 0.53 -26.64 9.25
N THR A 334 1.62 -26.27 8.57
CA THR A 334 2.96 -26.75 8.97
C THR A 334 3.68 -25.83 9.98
N ASP A 335 3.22 -24.58 10.17
CA ASP A 335 3.91 -23.58 11.01
C ASP A 335 3.01 -22.78 11.99
N GLY A 336 1.72 -23.12 12.12
CA GLY A 336 0.78 -22.41 13.01
C GLY A 336 0.24 -21.08 12.47
N SER A 337 0.49 -20.73 11.21
CA SER A 337 0.03 -19.49 10.54
C SER A 337 -1.49 -19.35 10.33
N LEU A 338 -2.25 -20.40 10.63
CA LEU A 338 -3.65 -20.55 10.23
C LEU A 338 -4.70 -20.22 11.31
N LEU A 339 -4.30 -20.05 12.58
CA LEU A 339 -5.23 -19.71 13.67
C LEU A 339 -4.89 -18.37 14.34
N PRO A 340 -5.34 -17.25 13.74
CA PRO A 340 -4.98 -15.89 14.10
C PRO A 340 -5.99 -15.26 15.07
N GLU A 341 -6.37 -15.93 16.16
CA GLU A 341 -7.16 -15.22 17.19
C GLU A 341 -6.30 -14.10 17.78
N VAL A 342 -6.45 -12.90 17.22
CA VAL A 342 -5.84 -11.70 17.78
C VAL A 342 -6.75 -11.28 18.94
N ARG A 343 -6.26 -11.38 20.17
CA ARG A 343 -7.01 -10.91 21.33
C ARG A 343 -7.31 -9.42 21.14
N GLY A 344 -8.57 -9.02 21.21
CA GLY A 344 -8.97 -7.63 21.03
C GLY A 344 -9.09 -7.19 19.56
N PHE A 345 -9.16 -8.10 18.59
CA PHE A 345 -9.34 -7.74 17.16
C PHE A 345 -10.64 -6.96 16.90
N ASP A 346 -11.65 -7.18 17.74
CA ASP A 346 -12.91 -6.43 17.79
C ASP A 346 -12.72 -4.92 18.04
N ARG A 347 -11.53 -4.50 18.47
CA ARG A 347 -11.15 -3.07 18.56
C ARG A 347 -10.97 -2.43 17.19
N LEU A 348 -10.73 -3.20 16.14
CA LEU A 348 -10.57 -2.70 14.77
C LEU A 348 -11.94 -2.61 14.06
N PRO A 349 -12.08 -1.73 13.06
CA PRO A 349 -13.31 -1.65 12.27
C PRO A 349 -13.57 -3.00 11.58
N GLY A 350 -14.79 -3.52 11.68
CA GLY A 350 -15.18 -4.88 11.29
C GLY A 350 -14.65 -5.40 9.95
N VAL A 351 -15.44 -5.35 8.88
CA VAL A 351 -15.01 -5.77 7.52
C VAL A 351 -14.78 -4.51 6.69
N PRO A 352 -13.54 -3.99 6.61
CA PRO A 352 -13.24 -2.71 5.98
C PRO A 352 -13.55 -2.68 4.48
N LEU A 353 -13.44 -3.81 3.78
CA LEU A 353 -13.66 -3.88 2.32
C LEU A 353 -14.62 -5.03 2.00
N PRO A 354 -15.94 -4.83 2.19
CA PRO A 354 -16.94 -5.87 1.92
C PRO A 354 -16.79 -6.41 0.50
N GLY A 355 -16.78 -7.75 0.37
CA GLY A 355 -16.56 -8.41 -0.92
C GLY A 355 -15.11 -8.73 -1.24
N GLY A 356 -14.13 -8.23 -0.47
CA GLY A 356 -12.73 -8.64 -0.52
C GLY A 356 -11.97 -8.34 -1.81
N LEU A 357 -10.72 -8.82 -1.86
CA LEU A 357 -9.84 -8.66 -3.01
C LEU A 357 -9.58 -10.02 -3.69
N ASP A 358 -9.44 -10.01 -5.01
CA ASP A 358 -8.94 -11.15 -5.79
C ASP A 358 -7.46 -10.92 -6.09
N SER A 359 -6.64 -11.98 -6.05
CA SER A 359 -5.26 -11.94 -6.57
C SER A 359 -5.28 -12.12 -8.09
N ALA A 360 -4.56 -11.28 -8.82
CA ALA A 360 -4.49 -11.32 -10.28
C ALA A 360 -4.01 -12.68 -10.81
N TYR A 361 -2.95 -13.22 -10.22
CA TYR A 361 -2.36 -14.49 -10.66
C TYR A 361 -3.27 -15.68 -10.36
N ASN A 362 -3.82 -15.75 -9.14
CA ASN A 362 -4.81 -16.77 -8.80
C ASN A 362 -6.03 -16.70 -9.73
N LYS A 363 -6.55 -15.50 -9.99
CA LYS A 363 -7.70 -15.31 -10.88
C LYS A 363 -7.43 -15.77 -12.31
N PHE A 364 -6.24 -15.46 -12.83
CA PHE A 364 -5.89 -15.72 -14.23
C PHE A 364 -5.47 -17.18 -14.47
N TYR A 365 -4.61 -17.74 -13.60
CA TYR A 365 -4.07 -19.10 -13.75
C TYR A 365 -4.81 -20.16 -12.93
N GLY A 366 -5.76 -19.77 -12.08
CA GLY A 366 -6.45 -20.66 -11.13
C GLY A 366 -5.61 -21.03 -9.90
N LYS A 367 -4.40 -20.47 -9.77
CA LYS A 367 -3.49 -20.69 -8.63
C LYS A 367 -2.47 -19.56 -8.53
N GLU A 368 -1.91 -19.40 -7.34
CA GLU A 368 -0.76 -18.51 -7.14
C GLU A 368 0.52 -19.06 -7.80
N PRO A 369 1.51 -18.20 -8.12
CA PRO A 369 2.82 -18.65 -8.55
C PRO A 369 3.45 -19.63 -7.57
N LEU A 370 4.40 -20.44 -8.04
CA LEU A 370 5.19 -21.29 -7.16
C LEU A 370 6.03 -20.45 -6.20
N PHE A 371 6.64 -19.38 -6.72
CA PHE A 371 7.39 -18.44 -5.93
C PHE A 371 7.48 -17.08 -6.62
N THR A 372 7.67 -16.05 -5.80
CA THR A 372 8.05 -14.71 -6.23
C THR A 372 9.35 -14.28 -5.56
N ASN A 373 9.75 -14.91 -4.46
CA ASN A 373 11.07 -14.79 -3.81
C ASN A 373 11.85 -16.11 -3.92
N PHE A 374 13.16 -16.04 -4.15
CA PHE A 374 14.08 -17.17 -4.04
C PHE A 374 15.41 -16.74 -3.42
N ALA A 375 15.50 -16.78 -2.10
CA ALA A 375 16.67 -16.39 -1.33
C ALA A 375 17.32 -17.54 -0.57
N VAL A 376 18.63 -17.46 -0.35
CA VAL A 376 19.34 -18.21 0.71
C VAL A 376 20.06 -17.19 1.58
N SER A 377 19.60 -17.02 2.81
CA SER A 377 20.14 -16.03 3.74
C SER A 377 21.03 -16.67 4.81
N SER A 378 21.88 -15.87 5.46
CA SER A 378 22.73 -16.34 6.57
C SER A 378 21.96 -16.88 7.77
N PHE A 379 20.70 -16.47 7.94
CA PHE A 379 19.84 -16.92 9.04
C PHE A 379 19.20 -18.28 8.77
N ASN A 380 19.09 -18.69 7.51
CA ASN A 380 18.53 -19.98 7.13
C ASN A 380 19.35 -20.62 6.00
N PRO A 381 20.11 -21.70 6.27
CA PRO A 381 20.91 -22.36 5.25
C PRO A 381 20.05 -23.06 4.18
N ALA A 382 18.76 -23.31 4.45
CA ALA A 382 17.84 -23.84 3.46
C ALA A 382 17.28 -22.71 2.57
N PRO A 383 17.12 -22.92 1.26
CA PRO A 383 16.49 -21.95 0.37
C PRO A 383 15.06 -21.62 0.81
N PHE A 384 14.81 -20.32 0.99
CA PHE A 384 13.47 -19.78 1.15
C PHE A 384 12.93 -19.42 -0.23
N VAL A 385 11.89 -20.14 -0.66
CA VAL A 385 11.34 -20.02 -2.02
C VAL A 385 9.83 -20.06 -1.91
N GLU A 386 9.22 -18.90 -1.97
CA GLU A 386 7.81 -18.69 -1.61
C GLU A 386 7.20 -17.58 -2.46
N THR A 387 5.88 -17.59 -2.56
CA THR A 387 5.09 -16.48 -3.13
C THR A 387 4.77 -15.50 -2.02
N LEU A 388 5.30 -14.29 -2.14
CA LEU A 388 5.15 -13.19 -1.18
C LEU A 388 4.57 -11.90 -1.79
N ASP A 389 4.74 -11.74 -3.10
CA ASP A 389 4.34 -10.57 -3.85
C ASP A 389 2.97 -10.79 -4.48
N TYR A 390 2.14 -9.75 -4.53
CA TYR A 390 0.79 -9.85 -5.06
C TYR A 390 0.35 -8.58 -5.79
N ILE A 391 -0.51 -8.79 -6.79
CA ILE A 391 -1.33 -7.75 -7.40
C ILE A 391 -2.79 -8.08 -7.04
N TRP A 392 -3.28 -7.45 -5.98
CA TRP A 392 -4.66 -7.57 -5.52
C TRP A 392 -5.56 -6.60 -6.26
N PHE A 393 -6.83 -6.95 -6.47
CA PHE A 393 -7.82 -6.03 -7.00
C PHE A 393 -9.21 -6.25 -6.42
N SER A 394 -10.02 -5.20 -6.40
CA SER A 394 -11.39 -5.24 -5.89
C SER A 394 -12.28 -6.16 -6.73
N ARG A 395 -12.85 -7.18 -6.08
CA ARG A 395 -13.64 -8.23 -6.71
C ARG A 395 -14.83 -7.67 -7.50
N GLY A 396 -15.03 -8.18 -8.71
CA GLY A 396 -16.15 -7.81 -9.57
C GLY A 396 -16.05 -6.42 -10.23
N GLN A 397 -15.00 -5.65 -9.95
CA GLN A 397 -14.77 -4.33 -10.58
C GLN A 397 -13.67 -4.36 -11.65
N PHE A 398 -12.90 -5.45 -11.71
CA PHE A 398 -11.93 -5.72 -12.78
C PHE A 398 -12.06 -7.14 -13.31
N SER A 399 -11.66 -7.30 -14.56
CA SER A 399 -11.29 -8.58 -15.17
C SER A 399 -9.78 -8.61 -15.39
N VAL A 400 -9.18 -9.80 -15.28
CA VAL A 400 -7.75 -10.00 -15.55
C VAL A 400 -7.58 -10.41 -17.00
N VAL A 401 -6.91 -9.58 -17.79
CA VAL A 401 -6.68 -9.77 -19.22
C VAL A 401 -5.44 -10.63 -19.46
N ALA A 402 -4.38 -10.40 -18.68
CA ALA A 402 -3.13 -11.14 -18.79
C ALA A 402 -2.35 -11.07 -17.47
N CYS A 403 -1.57 -12.11 -17.19
CA CYS A 403 -0.49 -12.11 -16.21
C CYS A 403 0.79 -12.65 -16.88
N GLN A 404 1.97 -12.17 -16.46
CA GLN A 404 3.24 -12.74 -16.94
C GLN A 404 3.40 -14.15 -16.39
N GLN A 405 3.82 -15.09 -17.24
CA GLN A 405 4.18 -16.43 -16.81
C GLN A 405 5.46 -16.39 -15.97
N LEU A 406 5.35 -16.84 -14.71
CA LEU A 406 6.49 -17.05 -13.83
C LEU A 406 6.99 -18.50 -13.91
N PRO A 407 8.24 -18.78 -13.46
CA PRO A 407 8.78 -20.13 -13.42
C PRO A 407 7.87 -21.10 -12.69
N THR A 408 7.70 -22.29 -13.25
CA THR A 408 6.81 -23.33 -12.68
C THR A 408 7.53 -24.33 -11.79
N SER A 409 8.86 -24.26 -11.76
CA SER A 409 9.76 -25.08 -10.95
C SER A 409 11.00 -24.28 -10.56
N LYS A 410 11.74 -24.74 -9.54
CA LYS A 410 12.99 -24.06 -9.11
C LYS A 410 14.12 -24.34 -10.09
N GLU A 411 14.03 -25.45 -10.80
CA GLU A 411 15.01 -25.98 -11.75
C GLU A 411 15.03 -25.20 -13.07
N GLU A 412 13.94 -24.49 -13.41
CA GLU A 412 13.86 -23.57 -14.54
C GLU A 412 14.76 -22.32 -14.39
N VAL A 413 15.20 -22.02 -13.17
CA VAL A 413 16.01 -20.83 -12.85
C VAL A 413 17.32 -21.21 -12.18
N ASN A 414 18.36 -20.40 -12.40
CA ASN A 414 19.66 -20.59 -11.77
C ASN A 414 19.73 -19.94 -10.38
N GLY A 415 18.84 -20.32 -9.46
CA GLY A 415 18.80 -19.75 -8.11
C GLY A 415 19.94 -20.20 -7.18
N PRO A 416 20.09 -19.60 -5.99
CA PRO A 416 19.24 -18.53 -5.44
C PRO A 416 19.55 -17.17 -6.08
N PHE A 417 18.67 -16.20 -5.79
CA PHE A 417 18.80 -14.82 -6.21
C PHE A 417 19.28 -13.93 -5.05
N PRO A 418 19.92 -12.77 -5.32
CA PRO A 418 20.35 -12.27 -6.63
C PRO A 418 21.44 -13.12 -7.28
N ASN A 419 21.53 -13.06 -8.61
CA ASN A 419 22.54 -13.75 -9.41
C ASN A 419 22.87 -12.96 -10.69
N LYS A 420 23.58 -13.61 -11.62
CA LYS A 420 23.98 -12.99 -12.90
C LYS A 420 22.82 -12.41 -13.70
N THR A 421 21.63 -13.02 -13.65
CA THR A 421 20.45 -12.61 -14.43
C THR A 421 19.41 -11.84 -13.60
N GLU A 422 19.23 -12.21 -12.33
CA GLU A 422 18.25 -11.65 -11.40
C GLU A 422 18.92 -10.68 -10.41
N PRO A 423 18.64 -9.37 -10.48
CA PRO A 423 19.26 -8.36 -9.62
C PRO A 423 18.58 -8.15 -8.26
N SER A 424 17.53 -8.90 -7.97
CA SER A 424 16.81 -8.90 -6.69
C SER A 424 16.54 -10.35 -6.32
N ASP A 425 16.34 -10.63 -5.04
CA ASP A 425 15.85 -11.93 -4.59
C ASP A 425 14.37 -12.18 -4.92
N HIS A 426 13.67 -11.15 -5.39
CA HIS A 426 12.31 -11.21 -5.90
C HIS A 426 12.24 -11.19 -7.44
N LEU A 427 11.15 -11.72 -7.99
CA LEU A 427 10.74 -11.59 -9.39
C LEU A 427 9.65 -10.53 -9.53
N PRO A 428 9.68 -9.69 -10.58
CA PRO A 428 8.60 -8.74 -10.83
C PRO A 428 7.30 -9.46 -11.23
N LEU A 429 6.16 -8.97 -10.75
CA LEU A 429 4.85 -9.43 -11.19
C LEU A 429 4.26 -8.44 -12.18
N HIS A 430 3.68 -8.95 -13.28
CA HIS A 430 2.99 -8.13 -14.27
C HIS A 430 1.56 -8.61 -14.45
N ALA A 431 0.61 -7.68 -14.44
CA ALA A 431 -0.78 -7.97 -14.73
C ALA A 431 -1.40 -6.87 -15.59
N THR A 432 -2.31 -7.27 -16.46
CA THR A 432 -3.17 -6.36 -17.23
C THR A 432 -4.59 -6.54 -16.73
N LEU A 433 -5.17 -5.47 -16.17
CA LEU A 433 -6.53 -5.44 -15.68
C LEU A 433 -7.41 -4.60 -16.61
N ARG A 434 -8.66 -4.99 -16.78
CA ARG A 434 -9.68 -4.19 -17.46
C ARG A 434 -10.81 -3.89 -16.50
N MET A 435 -11.10 -2.60 -16.34
CA MET A 435 -12.24 -2.14 -15.54
C MET A 435 -13.55 -2.65 -16.15
N GLY A 436 -14.43 -3.14 -15.29
CA GLY A 436 -15.76 -3.64 -15.64
C GLY A 436 -16.81 -2.56 -15.86
#